data_AF-A0A7C2AG47-F1
#
_entry.id   AF-A0A7C2AG47-F1
#
_cell.length_a   1.000
_cell.length_b   1.000
_cell.length_c   1.000
_cell.angle_alpha   90.00
_cell.angle_beta   90.00
_cell.angle_gamma   90.00
#
_symmetry.space_group_name_H-M   'P 1'
#
loop_
_entity.id
_entity.type
_entity.pdbx_description
1 polymer ?
#
loop_
_entity_poly.entity_id
_entity_poly.type
_entity_poly.pdbx_seq_one_letter_code
_entity_poly.pdbx_strand_id
1 'polypeptide(L)'
;MDNFIVNLFDKLKKKYILELHWSGVRYLGKDGIGLYDAYFTGSVLSDTAQINPSDNITLDFSNMYHIFLPHFYLANLSWIGVDYRNNKVLLKSAVLKGEFITKLPKWNEEDYIIIDTSKHEEHLHDFNLTYDAFVVNKEGEVYDY
;
A
#
# COMPACT_ATOMS: atom_id res chain seq x y z
N MET A 1 -7.09 -14.54 19.91
CA MET A 1 -6.28 -13.65 19.05
C MET A 1 -4.88 -14.22 19.04
N ASP A 2 -4.07 -13.96 18.02
CA ASP A 2 -2.64 -14.35 17.91
C ASP A 2 -2.31 -15.69 17.25
N ASN A 3 -2.67 -15.85 15.97
CA ASN A 3 -1.97 -16.80 15.09
C ASN A 3 -1.86 -16.34 13.63
N PHE A 4 -2.62 -15.32 13.22
CA PHE A 4 -2.61 -14.83 11.84
C PHE A 4 -1.52 -13.78 11.58
N ILE A 5 -1.33 -12.82 12.51
CA ILE A 5 -0.34 -11.73 12.37
C ILE A 5 1.10 -12.27 12.34
N VAL A 6 1.44 -13.18 13.24
CA VAL A 6 2.76 -13.87 13.24
C VAL A 6 3.00 -14.58 11.90
N ASN A 7 1.96 -15.19 11.33
CA ASN A 7 2.04 -15.96 10.10
C ASN A 7 2.10 -15.09 8.82
N LEU A 8 1.54 -13.88 8.82
CA LEU A 8 1.64 -12.97 7.68
C LEU A 8 3.06 -12.42 7.53
N PHE A 9 3.66 -11.91 8.62
CA PHE A 9 5.04 -11.44 8.59
C PHE A 9 6.05 -12.56 8.39
N ASP A 10 5.76 -13.79 8.83
CA ASP A 10 6.59 -14.96 8.51
C ASP A 10 6.53 -15.35 7.02
N LYS A 11 5.41 -15.09 6.33
CA LYS A 11 5.26 -15.30 4.88
C LYS A 11 5.90 -14.18 4.06
N LEU A 12 5.82 -12.94 4.52
CA LEU A 12 6.41 -11.78 3.88
C LEU A 12 7.91 -11.71 4.20
N LYS A 13 8.76 -11.97 3.20
CA LYS A 13 10.21 -11.79 3.41
C LYS A 13 10.49 -10.31 3.60
N LYS A 14 11.04 -9.94 4.76
CA LYS A 14 11.32 -8.55 5.16
C LYS A 14 11.93 -7.70 4.03
N LYS A 15 12.89 -8.24 3.27
CA LYS A 15 13.54 -7.56 2.14
C LYS A 15 12.59 -7.05 1.03
N TYR A 16 11.40 -7.66 0.89
CA TYR A 16 10.39 -7.29 -0.11
C TYR A 16 9.29 -6.39 0.45
N ILE A 17 9.41 -5.92 1.69
CA ILE A 17 8.39 -5.06 2.29
C ILE A 17 8.66 -3.60 1.90
N LEU A 18 7.64 -3.00 1.25
CA LEU A 18 7.47 -1.57 1.10
C LEU A 18 6.32 -1.11 1.99
N GLU A 19 6.49 0.00 2.70
CA GLU A 19 5.46 0.56 3.56
C GLU A 19 5.04 1.93 3.04
N LEU A 20 3.73 2.16 2.87
CA LEU A 20 3.15 3.45 2.56
C LEU A 20 2.55 4.07 3.82
N HIS A 21 3.06 5.22 4.20
CA HIS A 21 2.63 6.01 5.36
C HIS A 21 2.04 7.35 4.89
N TRP A 22 1.25 7.98 5.75
CA TRP A 22 0.67 9.32 5.52
C TRP A 22 0.52 10.08 6.85
N SER A 23 0.28 11.40 6.79
CA SER A 23 -0.07 12.24 7.95
C SER A 23 -1.56 12.53 8.05
N GLY A 24 -2.33 12.22 7.00
CA GLY A 24 -3.76 12.41 6.99
C GLY A 24 -4.40 11.96 5.69
N VAL A 25 -5.73 11.81 5.72
CA VAL A 25 -6.51 11.35 4.57
C VAL A 25 -7.61 12.34 4.22
N ARG A 26 -7.89 12.50 2.93
CA ARG A 26 -9.02 13.27 2.41
C ARG A 26 -9.82 12.44 1.42
N TYR A 27 -11.09 12.21 1.72
CA TYR A 27 -12.00 11.54 0.79
C TYR A 27 -12.37 12.46 -0.38
N LEU A 28 -12.09 12.03 -1.60
CA LEU A 28 -12.25 12.80 -2.84
C LEU A 28 -13.53 12.43 -3.62
N GLY A 29 -14.40 11.62 -3.03
CA GLY A 29 -15.62 11.11 -3.67
C GLY A 29 -15.90 9.68 -3.23
N LYS A 30 -16.57 8.91 -4.09
CA LYS A 30 -16.93 7.51 -3.81
C LYS A 30 -15.75 6.54 -4.01
N ASP A 31 -14.77 6.90 -4.82
CA ASP A 31 -13.74 5.95 -5.26
C ASP A 31 -12.31 6.49 -5.08
N GLY A 32 -12.11 7.48 -4.21
CA GLY A 32 -10.81 8.16 -4.09
C GLY A 32 -10.49 8.69 -2.70
N ILE A 33 -9.24 8.49 -2.30
CA ILE A 33 -8.64 9.01 -1.07
C ILE A 33 -7.34 9.73 -1.44
N GLY A 34 -7.22 11.00 -1.08
CA GLY A 34 -5.96 11.73 -1.10
C GLY A 34 -5.18 11.49 0.19
N LEU A 35 -3.88 11.23 0.07
CA LEU A 35 -2.98 10.98 1.20
C LEU A 35 -2.06 12.20 1.39
N TYR A 36 -2.13 12.82 2.57
CA TYR A 36 -1.28 13.95 2.93
C TYR A 36 0.08 13.47 3.44
N ASP A 37 1.14 14.21 3.06
CA ASP A 37 2.54 13.92 3.34
C ASP A 37 2.90 12.44 3.16
N ALA A 38 2.32 11.81 2.14
CA ALA A 38 2.48 10.38 1.90
C ALA A 38 3.93 10.04 1.60
N TYR A 39 4.41 8.90 2.08
CA TYR A 39 5.77 8.46 1.81
C TYR A 39 5.94 6.96 1.84
N PHE A 40 6.89 6.47 1.05
CA PHE A 40 7.38 5.12 1.15
C PHE A 40 8.54 4.99 2.12
N THR A 41 8.57 3.87 2.85
CA THR A 41 9.73 3.37 3.59
C THR A 41 9.81 1.83 3.48
N GLY A 42 10.77 1.20 4.13
CA GLY A 42 10.98 -0.26 4.08
C GLY A 42 12.31 -0.64 3.44
N SER A 43 12.72 -1.89 3.65
CA SER A 43 14.03 -2.37 3.20
C SER A 43 14.16 -2.48 1.68
N VAL A 44 13.06 -2.60 0.94
CA VAL A 44 13.14 -2.68 -0.52
C VAL A 44 13.73 -1.41 -1.14
N LEU A 45 13.59 -0.25 -0.47
CA LEU A 45 14.09 1.02 -0.98
C LEU A 45 15.62 1.10 -1.07
N SER A 46 16.37 0.26 -0.34
CA SER A 46 17.84 0.23 -0.47
C SER A 46 18.29 -0.45 -1.76
N ASP A 47 17.45 -1.31 -2.33
CA ASP A 47 17.80 -2.22 -3.42
C ASP A 47 17.12 -1.83 -4.74
N THR A 48 16.22 -0.82 -4.72
CA THR A 48 15.47 -0.38 -5.89
C THR A 48 16.09 0.82 -6.60
N ALA A 49 15.97 0.83 -7.93
CA ALA A 49 16.12 2.05 -8.72
C ALA A 49 15.08 3.10 -8.28
N GLN A 50 15.40 4.38 -8.45
CA GLN A 50 14.51 5.49 -8.13
C GLN A 50 13.12 5.27 -8.77
N ILE A 51 12.05 5.45 -8.01
CA ILE A 51 10.69 5.45 -8.54
C ILE A 51 10.48 6.69 -9.43
N ASN A 52 9.71 6.51 -10.50
CA ASN A 52 9.46 7.58 -11.47
C ASN A 52 8.48 8.62 -10.90
N PRO A 53 8.64 9.91 -11.21
CA PRO A 53 7.56 10.88 -11.02
C PRO A 53 6.40 10.59 -11.98
N SER A 54 5.18 11.02 -11.62
CA SER A 54 3.97 10.85 -12.43
C SER A 54 3.65 9.39 -12.76
N ASP A 55 3.78 8.52 -11.75
CA ASP A 55 3.64 7.08 -11.89
C ASP A 55 2.60 6.52 -10.91
N ASN A 56 2.35 5.22 -11.01
CA ASN A 56 1.33 4.53 -10.23
C ASN A 56 1.66 3.04 -10.02
N ILE A 57 1.07 2.46 -8.98
CA ILE A 57 1.06 1.01 -8.74
C ILE A 57 -0.35 0.54 -8.40
N THR A 58 -0.65 -0.72 -8.72
CA THR A 58 -1.91 -1.35 -8.34
C THR A 58 -1.70 -2.16 -7.07
N LEU A 59 -2.56 -1.92 -6.08
CA LEU A 59 -2.57 -2.58 -4.78
C LEU A 59 -3.79 -3.50 -4.71
N ASP A 60 -3.59 -4.74 -4.28
CA ASP A 60 -4.63 -5.75 -4.09
C ASP A 60 -4.85 -6.02 -2.60
N PHE A 61 -6.00 -5.58 -2.11
CA PHE A 61 -6.43 -5.78 -0.73
C PHE A 61 -7.35 -7.01 -0.58
N SER A 62 -7.55 -7.82 -1.62
CA SER A 62 -8.53 -8.92 -1.61
C SER A 62 -8.23 -9.96 -0.52
N ASN A 63 -6.97 -10.13 -0.15
CA ASN A 63 -6.56 -11.03 0.93
C ASN A 63 -6.98 -10.56 2.33
N MET A 64 -7.40 -9.30 2.50
CA MET A 64 -7.91 -8.77 3.77
C MET A 64 -9.41 -8.98 3.98
N TYR A 65 -10.17 -9.26 2.92
CA TYR A 65 -11.63 -9.31 2.94
C TYR A 65 -12.11 -10.72 2.62
N HIS A 66 -12.13 -11.61 3.62
CA HIS A 66 -12.42 -13.03 3.40
C HIS A 66 -13.92 -13.34 3.19
N ILE A 67 -14.85 -12.41 3.49
CA ILE A 67 -16.22 -12.81 3.82
C ILE A 67 -17.31 -12.39 2.81
N PHE A 68 -17.12 -11.42 1.90
CA PHE A 68 -18.23 -10.99 1.03
C PHE A 68 -17.85 -10.81 -0.46
N LEU A 69 -18.22 -11.82 -1.26
CA LEU A 69 -18.42 -11.80 -2.74
C LEU A 69 -17.15 -11.67 -3.63
N PRO A 70 -17.21 -12.10 -4.91
CA PRO A 70 -16.04 -12.28 -5.79
C PRO A 70 -15.53 -10.94 -6.39
N HIS A 71 -15.48 -9.90 -5.57
CA HIS A 71 -14.99 -8.58 -6.00
C HIS A 71 -13.54 -8.43 -5.56
N PHE A 72 -12.68 -8.18 -6.54
CA PHE A 72 -11.29 -7.82 -6.28
C PHE A 72 -11.23 -6.43 -5.64
N TYR A 73 -10.58 -6.31 -4.49
CA TYR A 73 -10.36 -5.03 -3.81
C TYR A 73 -9.08 -4.39 -4.35
N LEU A 74 -9.12 -3.99 -5.61
CA LEU A 74 -8.01 -3.31 -6.26
C LEU A 74 -8.10 -1.80 -6.07
N ALA A 75 -6.96 -1.18 -5.76
CA ALA A 75 -6.83 0.26 -5.81
C ALA A 75 -5.52 0.69 -6.48
N ASN A 76 -5.60 1.76 -7.26
CA ASN A 76 -4.45 2.37 -7.91
C ASN A 76 -3.91 3.50 -7.03
N LEU A 77 -2.69 3.33 -6.53
CA LEU A 77 -1.93 4.38 -5.87
C LEU A 77 -1.16 5.15 -6.93
N SER A 78 -1.41 6.44 -7.05
CA SER A 78 -0.77 7.33 -8.03
C SER A 78 -0.16 8.55 -7.36
N TRP A 79 0.91 9.08 -7.94
CA TRP A 79 1.59 10.30 -7.48
C TRP A 79 2.09 11.12 -8.67
N ILE A 80 2.31 12.42 -8.47
CA ILE A 80 2.78 13.32 -9.52
C ILE A 80 4.28 13.58 -9.39
N GLY A 81 4.79 13.72 -8.17
CA GLY A 81 6.20 14.02 -7.91
C GLY A 81 6.75 13.19 -6.77
N VAL A 82 8.08 13.12 -6.69
CA VAL A 82 8.79 12.35 -5.66
C VAL A 82 9.95 13.18 -5.11
N ASP A 83 10.15 13.15 -3.79
CA ASP A 83 11.33 13.71 -3.13
C ASP A 83 11.99 12.64 -2.25
N TYR A 84 13.31 12.48 -2.35
CA TYR A 84 14.07 11.52 -1.55
C TYR A 84 14.70 12.21 -0.34
N ARG A 85 14.34 11.78 0.87
CA ARG A 85 14.89 12.35 2.12
C ARG A 85 14.95 11.28 3.21
N ASN A 86 16.08 11.17 3.92
CA ASN A 86 16.21 10.36 5.13
C ASN A 86 15.68 8.92 4.99
N ASN A 87 16.06 8.20 3.92
CA ASN A 87 15.57 6.85 3.59
C ASN A 87 14.04 6.73 3.40
N LYS A 88 13.39 7.84 3.06
CA LYS A 88 11.99 7.91 2.67
C LYS A 88 11.88 8.45 1.26
N VAL A 89 10.85 7.98 0.55
CA VAL A 89 10.43 8.57 -0.73
C VAL A 89 9.09 9.26 -0.52
N LEU A 90 9.11 10.59 -0.46
CA LEU A 90 7.92 11.41 -0.29
C LEU A 90 7.15 11.45 -1.61
N LEU A 91 5.85 11.18 -1.57
CA LEU A 91 4.96 11.14 -2.72
C LEU A 91 4.11 12.41 -2.77
N LYS A 92 4.36 13.25 -3.77
CA LYS A 92 3.60 14.50 -3.98
C LYS A 92 2.28 14.19 -4.69
N SER A 93 1.20 14.74 -4.13
CA SER A 93 -0.16 14.57 -4.65
C SER A 93 -0.56 13.10 -4.74
N ALA A 94 -0.24 12.32 -3.71
CA ALA A 94 -0.57 10.91 -3.64
C ALA A 94 -2.10 10.71 -3.54
N VAL A 95 -2.63 9.88 -4.43
CA VAL A 95 -4.05 9.54 -4.46
C VAL A 95 -4.20 8.03 -4.65
N LEU A 96 -5.03 7.44 -3.79
CA LEU A 96 -5.47 6.06 -3.90
C LEU A 96 -6.89 6.03 -4.47
N LYS A 97 -7.09 5.33 -5.59
CA LYS A 97 -8.40 5.20 -6.25
C LYS A 97 -8.83 3.76 -6.41
N GLY A 98 -10.08 3.45 -6.07
CA GLY A 98 -10.66 2.13 -6.25
C GLY A 98 -12.14 2.12 -5.86
N GLU A 99 -12.93 1.26 -6.51
CA GLU A 99 -14.39 1.19 -6.35
C GLU A 99 -14.85 0.95 -4.90
N PHE A 100 -14.00 0.29 -4.10
CA PHE A 100 -14.32 -0.09 -2.73
C PHE A 100 -13.46 0.63 -1.68
N ILE A 101 -12.51 1.48 -2.09
CA ILE A 101 -11.51 2.03 -1.17
C ILE A 101 -12.13 2.94 -0.09
N THR A 102 -13.20 3.65 -0.42
CA THR A 102 -13.89 4.52 0.54
C THR A 102 -14.90 3.78 1.43
N LYS A 103 -15.17 2.51 1.11
CA LYS A 103 -16.02 1.62 1.92
C LYS A 103 -15.22 0.87 2.97
N LEU A 104 -13.89 0.88 2.85
CA LEU A 104 -13.01 0.40 3.92
C LEU A 104 -13.18 1.31 5.15
N PRO A 105 -12.98 0.79 6.37
CA PRO A 105 -13.06 1.61 7.57
C PRO A 105 -12.17 2.84 7.50
N LYS A 106 -12.56 3.88 8.24
CA LYS A 106 -11.83 5.14 8.19
C LYS A 106 -10.40 4.93 8.64
N TRP A 107 -9.47 5.29 7.77
CA TRP A 107 -8.04 5.20 8.04
C TRP A 107 -7.62 6.34 8.97
N ASN A 108 -6.85 5.98 9.98
CA ASN A 108 -6.27 6.93 10.91
C ASN A 108 -4.93 7.47 10.38
N GLU A 109 -4.44 8.53 11.03
CA GLU A 109 -3.16 9.18 10.67
C GLU A 109 -1.94 8.30 11.02
N GLU A 110 -2.12 7.31 11.88
CA GLU A 110 -1.07 6.37 12.32
C GLU A 110 -1.18 5.00 11.64
N ASP A 111 -2.21 4.81 10.80
CA ASP A 111 -2.35 3.61 9.99
C ASP A 111 -1.38 3.68 8.80
N TYR A 112 -1.00 2.52 8.25
CA TYR A 112 -0.12 2.43 7.09
C TYR A 112 -0.48 1.22 6.23
N ILE A 113 0.06 1.16 5.01
CA ILE A 113 -0.12 0.01 4.11
C ILE A 113 1.21 -0.71 3.96
N ILE A 114 1.20 -2.02 4.20
CA ILE A 114 2.28 -2.93 3.80
C ILE A 114 2.00 -3.40 2.39
N ILE A 115 3.02 -3.32 1.53
CA ILE A 115 2.98 -3.73 0.13
C ILE A 115 4.04 -4.81 -0.06
N ASP A 116 3.61 -6.01 -0.48
CA ASP A 116 4.52 -7.11 -0.80
C ASP A 116 5.05 -6.96 -2.23
N THR A 117 6.34 -6.65 -2.33
CA THR A 117 7.03 -6.47 -3.61
C THR A 117 7.74 -7.73 -4.08
N SER A 118 7.53 -8.91 -3.46
CA SER A 118 8.25 -10.13 -3.81
C SER A 118 8.08 -10.53 -5.28
N LYS A 119 6.91 -10.23 -5.85
CA LYS A 119 6.56 -10.51 -7.25
C LYS A 119 7.25 -9.56 -8.25
N HIS A 120 7.89 -8.48 -7.77
CA HIS A 120 8.61 -7.53 -8.62
C HIS A 120 9.81 -8.18 -9.32
N GLU A 121 10.48 -9.15 -8.67
CA GLU A 121 11.62 -9.87 -9.25
C GLU A 121 11.19 -10.93 -10.29
N GLU A 122 9.93 -11.36 -10.28
CA GLU A 122 9.44 -12.50 -11.09
C GLU A 122 8.84 -12.08 -12.45
N HIS A 123 8.50 -10.81 -12.64
CA HIS A 123 7.79 -10.35 -13.83
C HIS A 123 8.66 -9.47 -14.75
N LEU A 124 9.09 -10.05 -15.89
CA LEU A 124 9.77 -9.40 -17.01
C LEU A 124 8.84 -8.60 -17.95
N HIS A 125 7.58 -8.36 -17.57
CA HIS A 125 6.60 -7.69 -18.42
C HIS A 125 6.04 -6.44 -17.73
N ASP A 126 6.43 -5.28 -18.25
CA ASP A 126 6.21 -3.90 -17.78
C ASP A 126 4.74 -3.44 -17.63
N PHE A 127 3.75 -4.31 -17.81
CA PHE A 127 2.35 -3.87 -17.93
C PHE A 127 1.49 -4.49 -16.83
N ASN A 128 1.42 -3.77 -15.71
CA ASN A 128 0.53 -3.97 -14.55
C ASN A 128 1.04 -4.92 -13.47
N LEU A 129 2.10 -4.50 -12.76
CA LEU A 129 2.44 -5.10 -11.48
C LEU A 129 1.35 -4.76 -10.45
N THR A 130 0.63 -5.80 -10.04
CA THR A 130 -0.32 -5.76 -8.92
C THR A 130 0.38 -6.34 -7.70
N TYR A 131 0.43 -5.57 -6.61
CA TYR A 131 1.07 -5.97 -5.37
C TYR A 131 0.03 -6.31 -4.31
N ASP A 132 0.25 -7.41 -3.60
CA ASP A 132 -0.56 -7.73 -2.42
C ASP A 132 -0.33 -6.64 -1.36
N ALA A 133 -1.43 -6.11 -0.81
CA ALA A 133 -1.38 -4.98 0.11
C ALA A 133 -2.26 -5.21 1.35
N PHE A 134 -1.78 -4.74 2.49
CA PHE A 134 -2.40 -4.92 3.79
C PHE A 134 -2.44 -3.59 4.54
N VAL A 135 -3.61 -3.16 5.02
CA VAL A 135 -3.70 -2.00 5.92
C VAL A 135 -3.41 -2.46 7.34
N VAL A 136 -2.51 -1.75 8.00
CA VAL A 136 -2.04 -2.03 9.36
C VAL A 136 -2.37 -0.82 10.23
N ASN A 137 -2.92 -1.09 11.42
CA ASN A 137 -3.20 -0.05 12.41
C ASN A 137 -1.94 0.36 13.19
N LYS A 138 -2.06 1.39 14.02
CA LYS A 138 -0.97 1.87 14.89
C LYS A 138 -0.42 0.82 15.87
N GLU A 139 -1.23 -0.17 16.24
CA GLU A 139 -0.83 -1.29 17.09
C GLU A 139 0.00 -2.34 16.33
N GLY A 140 0.17 -2.20 15.01
CA GLY A 140 0.87 -3.17 14.16
C GLY A 140 0.00 -4.36 13.77
N GLU A 141 -1.31 -4.27 13.99
CA GLU A 141 -2.28 -5.30 13.64
C GLU A 141 -2.83 -5.03 12.24
N VAL A 142 -2.82 -6.08 11.41
CA VAL A 142 -3.46 -6.03 10.10
C VAL A 142 -4.96 -5.99 10.34
N TYR A 143 -5.64 -5.06 9.68
CA TYR A 143 -7.08 -5.09 9.71
C TYR A 143 -7.60 -6.38 9.05
N ASP A 144 -8.39 -7.15 9.78
CA ASP A 144 -9.06 -8.36 9.32
C ASP A 144 -10.57 -8.05 9.24
N TYR A 145 -11.12 -8.05 8.02
CA TYR A 145 -12.48 -7.56 7.74
C TYR A 145 -13.39 -8.62 7.13
#